data_AF-A0A2V0QW46-F1
#
_entry.id   AF-A0A2V0QW46-F1
#
_cell.length_a   1.000
_cell.length_b   1.000
_cell.length_c   1.000
_cell.angle_alpha   90.00
_cell.angle_beta   90.00
_cell.angle_gamma   90.00
#
_symmetry.space_group_name_H-M   'P 1'
#
loop_
_entity.id
_entity.type
_entity.pdbx_description
1 polymer ?
#
loop_
_entity_poly.entity_id
_entity_poly.type
_entity_poly.pdbx_seq_one_letter_code
_entity_poly.pdbx_strand_id
1 'polypeptide(L)'
;MVKGELTGDDMTVVLLLPGDDEPLTERAAALGQWCQGFLAGFGLAIGEKVLGSEAKAVLEDLAAIAQVQDALEESEDGETDYMEVMEYMRVAPLLLFTEFNEPAEPQPKPSLH
;
A
#
# COMPACT_ATOMS: atom_id res chain seq x y z
N MET A 1 -18.68 15.42 0.09
CA MET A 1 -17.51 15.85 -0.70
C MET A 1 -16.47 14.73 -0.87
N VAL A 2 -16.24 13.88 0.15
CA VAL A 2 -15.19 12.82 0.11
C VAL A 2 -15.48 11.63 -0.83
N LYS A 3 -16.76 11.36 -1.16
CA LYS A 3 -17.11 10.15 -1.91
C LYS A 3 -16.67 10.15 -3.39
N GLY A 4 -16.48 11.33 -3.99
CA GLY A 4 -16.06 11.45 -5.39
C GLY A 4 -14.54 11.36 -5.58
N GLU A 5 -13.77 11.72 -4.56
CA GLU A 5 -12.29 11.60 -4.57
C GLU A 5 -11.83 10.15 -4.39
N LEU A 6 -12.69 9.28 -3.87
CA LEU A 6 -12.43 7.85 -3.68
C LEU A 6 -12.96 6.96 -4.84
N THR A 7 -13.50 7.57 -5.89
CA THR A 7 -14.07 6.84 -7.06
C THR A 7 -13.56 7.39 -8.39
N GLY A 8 -12.54 8.25 -8.39
CA GLY A 8 -11.87 8.67 -9.61
C GLY A 8 -10.89 7.60 -10.10
N ASP A 9 -10.70 7.50 -11.41
CA ASP A 9 -9.68 6.61 -12.02
C ASP A 9 -8.26 6.89 -11.50
N ASP A 10 -8.01 8.08 -10.95
CA ASP A 10 -6.73 8.53 -10.39
C ASP A 10 -6.61 8.28 -8.87
N MET A 11 -6.90 7.05 -8.42
CA MET A 11 -6.72 6.71 -7.01
C MET A 11 -5.23 6.54 -6.69
N THR A 12 -4.71 7.35 -5.77
CA THR A 12 -3.31 7.31 -5.34
C THR A 12 -3.20 6.91 -3.87
N VAL A 13 -2.24 6.03 -3.56
CA VAL A 13 -1.89 5.71 -2.18
C VAL A 13 -0.81 6.69 -1.72
N VAL A 14 -1.11 7.44 -0.67
CA VAL A 14 -0.14 8.29 0.01
C VAL A 14 0.25 7.63 1.32
N LEU A 15 1.52 7.24 1.43
CA LEU A 15 2.09 6.68 2.65
C LEU A 15 2.40 7.81 3.64
N LEU A 16 1.95 7.65 4.88
CA LEU A 16 2.29 8.56 5.98
C LEU A 16 3.58 8.07 6.62
N LEU A 17 4.71 8.51 6.07
CA LEU A 17 6.06 8.13 6.50
C LEU A 17 6.88 9.37 6.89
N PRO A 18 8.00 9.20 7.62
CA PRO A 18 8.94 10.28 7.87
C PRO A 18 9.50 10.87 6.56
N GLY A 19 9.87 12.15 6.60
CA GLY A 19 10.45 12.86 5.46
C GLY A 19 11.91 12.48 5.22
N ASP A 20 12.45 12.88 4.05
CA ASP A 20 13.83 12.57 3.63
C ASP A 20 14.90 13.29 4.48
N ASP A 21 14.50 14.18 5.38
CA ASP A 21 15.36 14.81 6.37
C ASP A 21 15.64 13.91 7.60
N GLU A 22 14.93 12.79 7.73
CA GLU A 22 15.13 11.81 8.80
C GLU A 22 16.08 10.66 8.38
N PRO A 23 16.79 10.03 9.34
CA PRO A 23 17.70 8.92 9.05
C PRO A 23 17.04 7.79 8.25
N LEU A 24 17.79 7.16 7.35
CA LEU A 24 17.30 6.06 6.52
C LEU A 24 16.75 4.91 7.39
N THR A 25 17.44 4.59 8.48
CA THR A 25 17.04 3.58 9.46
C THR A 25 15.68 3.87 10.10
N GLU A 26 15.37 5.14 10.39
CA GLU A 26 14.07 5.54 10.94
C GLU A 26 12.97 5.45 9.88
N ARG A 27 13.24 5.91 8.66
CA ARG A 27 12.34 5.79 7.50
C ARG A 27 12.03 4.32 7.18
N ALA A 28 13.05 3.46 7.15
CA ALA A 28 12.92 2.03 6.92
C ALA A 28 12.11 1.32 8.01
N ALA A 29 12.31 1.68 9.29
CA ALA A 29 11.51 1.17 10.40
C ALA A 29 10.03 1.57 10.29
N ALA A 30 9.75 2.84 9.96
CA ALA A 30 8.40 3.32 9.76
C ALA A 30 7.69 2.63 8.59
N LEU A 31 8.41 2.40 7.47
CA LEU A 31 7.91 1.63 6.35
C LEU A 31 7.58 0.18 6.74
N GLY A 32 8.48 -0.47 7.48
CA GLY A 32 8.24 -1.81 8.01
C GLY A 32 6.99 -1.89 8.89
N GLN A 33 6.81 -0.92 9.78
CA GLN A 33 5.61 -0.79 10.62
C GLN A 33 4.34 -0.57 9.80
N TRP A 34 4.41 0.24 8.74
CA TRP A 34 3.29 0.44 7.82
C TRP A 34 2.86 -0.88 7.17
N CYS A 35 3.82 -1.66 6.66
CA CYS A 35 3.53 -2.97 6.07
C CYS A 35 2.92 -3.94 7.09
N GLN A 36 3.43 -3.97 8.33
CA GLN A 36 2.85 -4.79 9.40
C GLN A 36 1.39 -4.41 9.70
N GLY A 37 1.11 -3.11 9.80
CA GLY A 37 -0.24 -2.58 10.01
C GLY A 37 -1.18 -2.92 8.85
N PHE A 38 -0.70 -2.76 7.61
CA PHE A 38 -1.46 -3.11 6.41
C PHE A 38 -1.78 -4.61 6.39
N LEU A 39 -0.80 -5.49 6.59
CA LEU A 39 -0.98 -6.94 6.60
C LEU A 39 -1.97 -7.39 7.69
N ALA A 40 -1.84 -6.83 8.89
CA ALA A 40 -2.76 -7.11 9.99
C ALA A 40 -4.20 -6.69 9.65
N GLY A 41 -4.38 -5.47 9.12
CA GLY A 41 -5.68 -4.96 8.70
C GLY A 41 -6.28 -5.74 7.54
N PHE A 42 -5.47 -6.08 6.54
CA PHE A 42 -5.88 -6.88 5.39
C PHE A 42 -6.36 -8.26 5.82
N GLY A 43 -5.60 -8.95 6.69
CA GLY A 43 -5.98 -10.25 7.24
C GLY A 43 -7.32 -10.24 7.97
N LEU A 44 -7.61 -9.16 8.72
CA LEU A 44 -8.91 -8.98 9.37
C LEU A 44 -10.04 -8.68 8.38
N ALA A 45 -9.77 -7.93 7.32
CA ALA A 45 -10.76 -7.52 6.32
C ALA A 45 -11.11 -8.64 5.33
N ILE A 46 -10.14 -9.46 4.94
CA ILE A 46 -10.31 -10.48 3.91
C ILE A 46 -11.09 -11.70 4.41
N GLY A 47 -11.02 -11.99 5.71
CA GLY A 47 -11.69 -13.13 6.33
C GLY A 47 -11.24 -14.47 5.73
N GLU A 48 -12.20 -15.30 5.32
CA GLU A 48 -11.95 -16.64 4.76
C GLU A 48 -11.89 -16.65 3.21
N LYS A 49 -11.82 -15.49 2.54
CA LYS A 49 -11.75 -15.45 1.07
C LYS A 49 -10.47 -16.10 0.58
N VAL A 50 -10.58 -16.83 -0.54
CA VAL A 50 -9.42 -17.44 -1.20
C VAL A 50 -8.69 -16.37 -1.99
N LEU A 51 -7.38 -16.25 -1.76
CA LEU A 51 -6.50 -15.33 -2.46
C LEU A 51 -6.02 -15.91 -3.80
N GLY A 52 -6.01 -15.07 -4.84
CA GLY A 52 -5.30 -15.36 -6.09
C GLY A 52 -3.79 -15.45 -5.90
N SER A 53 -3.07 -15.95 -6.90
CA SER A 53 -1.60 -16.04 -6.86
C SER A 53 -0.93 -14.66 -6.81
N GLU A 54 -1.53 -13.67 -7.49
CA GLU A 54 -1.02 -12.31 -7.54
C GLU A 54 -1.17 -11.61 -6.19
N ALA A 55 -2.37 -11.63 -5.59
CA ALA A 55 -2.56 -11.16 -4.21
C ALA A 55 -1.59 -11.83 -3.21
N LYS A 56 -1.36 -13.14 -3.33
CA LYS A 56 -0.40 -13.84 -2.45
C LYS A 56 1.02 -13.31 -2.61
N ALA A 57 1.50 -13.15 -3.84
CA ALA A 57 2.83 -12.62 -4.11
C ALA A 57 2.99 -11.21 -3.53
N VAL A 58 2.00 -10.34 -3.73
CA VAL A 58 2.02 -8.98 -3.15
C VAL A 58 2.08 -9.04 -1.62
N LEU A 59 1.29 -9.90 -0.97
CA LEU A 59 1.31 -10.04 0.49
C LEU A 59 2.64 -10.61 1.01
N GLU A 60 3.27 -11.51 0.26
CA GLU A 60 4.60 -12.05 0.57
C GLU A 60 5.67 -10.96 0.44
N ASP A 61 5.62 -10.13 -0.60
CA ASP A 61 6.51 -8.97 -0.77
C ASP A 61 6.34 -7.97 0.38
N LEU A 62 5.10 -7.62 0.74
CA LEU A 62 4.82 -6.74 1.88
C LEU A 62 5.35 -7.33 3.20
N ALA A 63 5.26 -8.65 3.37
CA ALA A 63 5.81 -9.33 4.55
C ALA A 63 7.35 -9.32 4.57
N ALA A 64 8.01 -9.38 3.41
CA ALA A 64 9.45 -9.20 3.31
C ALA A 64 9.85 -7.74 3.64
N ILE A 65 9.13 -6.76 3.07
CA ILE A 65 9.36 -5.32 3.34
C ILE A 65 9.10 -4.99 4.80
N ALA A 66 8.16 -5.67 5.47
CA ALA A 66 7.92 -5.52 6.90
C ALA A 66 9.15 -5.82 7.79
N GLN A 67 10.21 -6.40 7.23
CA GLN A 67 11.48 -6.72 7.89
C GLN A 67 12.66 -5.88 7.35
N VAL A 68 12.41 -4.85 6.54
CA VAL A 68 13.45 -4.09 5.80
C VAL A 68 14.39 -3.27 6.68
N GLN A 69 13.96 -2.89 7.89
CA GLN A 69 14.72 -2.02 8.80
C GLN A 69 16.13 -2.52 9.12
N ASP A 70 16.34 -3.84 9.14
CA ASP A 70 17.63 -4.44 9.46
C ASP A 70 18.46 -4.75 8.20
N ALA A 71 17.89 -4.53 7.01
CA ALA A 71 18.49 -4.85 5.71
C ALA A 71 19.13 -3.64 5.03
N LEU A 72 18.68 -2.42 5.35
CA LEU A 72 19.18 -1.20 4.72
C LEU A 72 20.35 -0.60 5.50
N GLU A 73 21.47 -0.40 4.83
CA GLU A 73 22.64 0.28 5.36
C GLU A 73 22.57 1.79 5.09
N GLU A 74 22.93 2.62 6.07
CA GLU A 74 23.04 4.08 5.94
C GLU A 74 24.13 4.44 4.89
N SER A 75 23.73 4.47 3.63
CA SER A 75 24.59 4.56 2.45
C SER A 75 23.79 5.02 1.22
N GLU A 76 24.47 5.46 0.16
CA GLU A 76 23.80 5.85 -1.10
C GLU A 76 23.04 4.68 -1.76
N ASP A 77 23.58 3.47 -1.64
CA ASP A 77 22.93 2.25 -2.15
C ASP A 77 21.66 1.95 -1.34
N GLY A 78 21.71 2.06 0.00
CA GLY A 78 20.54 1.88 0.86
C GLY A 78 19.44 2.92 0.63
N GLU A 79 19.79 4.18 0.34
CA GLU A 79 18.83 5.21 -0.07
C GLU A 79 18.16 4.85 -1.40
N THR A 80 18.92 4.32 -2.35
CA THR A 80 18.39 3.87 -3.65
C THR A 80 17.42 2.72 -3.46
N ASP A 81 17.81 1.70 -2.70
CA ASP A 81 16.96 0.54 -2.39
C ASP A 81 15.67 0.96 -1.69
N TYR A 82 15.74 1.87 -0.72
CA TYR A 82 14.56 2.39 -0.04
C TYR A 82 13.60 3.10 -1.01
N MET A 83 14.13 3.91 -1.93
CA MET A 83 13.33 4.59 -2.94
C MET A 83 12.64 3.60 -3.90
N GLU A 84 13.32 2.52 -4.31
CA GLU A 84 12.71 1.47 -5.13
C GLU A 84 11.53 0.80 -4.40
N VAL A 85 11.70 0.48 -3.12
CA VAL A 85 10.62 -0.08 -2.30
C VAL A 85 9.47 0.93 -2.16
N MET A 86 9.77 2.21 -1.94
CA MET A 86 8.77 3.27 -1.86
C MET A 86 7.94 3.39 -3.15
N GLU A 87 8.56 3.27 -4.33
CA GLU A 87 7.84 3.25 -5.60
C GLU A 87 6.94 2.02 -5.75
N TYR A 88 7.44 0.83 -5.38
CA TYR A 88 6.63 -0.39 -5.35
C TYR A 88 5.39 -0.23 -4.46
N MET A 89 5.56 0.37 -3.28
CA MET A 89 4.50 0.57 -2.30
C MET A 89 3.42 1.55 -2.73
N ARG A 90 3.63 2.36 -3.78
CA ARG A 90 2.58 3.19 -4.38
C ARG A 90 1.58 2.39 -5.21
N VAL A 91 1.98 1.21 -5.69
CA VAL A 91 1.18 0.38 -6.61
C VAL A 91 0.67 -0.89 -5.94
N ALA A 92 1.50 -1.56 -5.14
CA ALA A 92 1.18 -2.86 -4.57
C ALA A 92 -0.14 -2.91 -3.77
N PRO A 93 -0.45 -1.94 -2.89
CA PRO A 93 -1.74 -1.92 -2.19
C PRO A 93 -2.94 -1.69 -3.13
N LEU A 94 -2.75 -0.97 -4.25
CA LEU A 94 -3.80 -0.75 -5.25
C LEU A 94 -4.15 -2.05 -5.97
N LEU A 95 -3.17 -2.90 -6.26
CA LEU A 95 -3.42 -4.22 -6.87
C LEU A 95 -4.36 -5.05 -6.00
N LEU A 96 -4.07 -5.14 -4.70
CA LEU A 96 -4.95 -5.82 -3.74
C LEU A 96 -6.33 -5.15 -3.67
N PHE A 97 -6.39 -3.83 -3.67
CA PHE A 97 -7.67 -3.11 -3.69
C PHE A 97 -8.50 -3.49 -4.93
N THR A 98 -7.90 -3.50 -6.12
CA THR A 98 -8.58 -3.83 -7.38
C THR A 98 -9.03 -5.29 -7.47
N GLU A 99 -8.29 -6.23 -6.86
CA GLU A 99 -8.68 -7.65 -6.85
C GLU A 99 -9.90 -7.90 -5.95
N PHE A 100 -10.04 -7.16 -4.85
CA PHE A 100 -11.08 -7.42 -3.84
C PHE A 100 -12.24 -6.43 -3.79
N ASN A 101 -12.17 -5.32 -4.55
CA ASN A 101 -13.26 -4.36 -4.68
C ASN A 101 -13.79 -4.32 -6.11
N GLU A 102 -15.06 -4.67 -6.28
CA GLU A 102 -15.77 -4.44 -7.54
C GLU A 102 -16.16 -2.96 -7.66
N PRO A 103 -16.06 -2.35 -8.85
CA PRO A 103 -16.58 -1.00 -9.07
C PRO A 103 -18.07 -0.97 -8.73
N ALA A 104 -18.48 -0.03 -7.88
CA ALA A 104 -19.89 0.12 -7.54
C ALA A 104 -20.71 0.39 -8.82
N GLU A 105 -21.85 -0.30 -8.98
CA GLU A 105 -22.75 -0.04 -10.11
C GLU A 105 -23.11 1.46 -10.17
N PRO A 106 -23.07 2.08 -11.36
CA PRO A 106 -23.36 3.50 -11.50
C PRO A 106 -24.79 3.77 -11.06
N GLN A 107 -24.96 4.52 -9.97
CA GLN A 107 -26.29 4.89 -9.51
C GLN A 107 -26.98 5.81 -10.53
N PRO A 108 -28.28 5.62 -10.79
CA PRO A 108 -29.01 6.50 -11.70
C PRO A 108 -28.93 7.93 -11.19
N LYS A 109 -28.44 8.84 -12.04
CA LYS A 109 -28.42 10.28 -11.73
C LYS A 109 -29.85 10.72 -11.44
N PRO A 110 -30.12 11.41 -10.31
CA PRO A 110 -31.47 11.92 -10.04
C PRO A 110 -31.87 12.84 -11.19
N SER A 111 -33.00 12.55 -11.84
CA SER A 111 -33.55 13.45 -12.85
C SER A 111 -34.03 14.72 -12.15
N LEU A 112 -33.43 15.85 -12.49
CA LEU A 112 -33.98 17.16 -12.14
C LEU A 112 -35.20 17.39 -13.03
N HIS A 113 -36.39 17.32 -12.44
CA HIS A 113 -37.65 17.81 -13.00
C HIS A 113 -37.97 19.18 -12.42
#